data_AF-A0A7W0UQP5-F1
#
_entry.id   AF-A0A7W0UQP5-F1
#
_cell.length_a   1.000
_cell.length_b   1.000
_cell.length_c   1.000
_cell.angle_alpha   90.00
_cell.angle_beta   90.00
_cell.angle_gamma   90.00
#
_symmetry.space_group_name_H-M   'P 1'
#
loop_
_entity.id
_entity.type
_entity.pdbx_description
1 polymer ?
#
loop_
_entity_poly.entity_id
_entity_poly.type
_entity_poly.pdbx_seq_one_letter_code
_entity_poly.pdbx_strand_id
1 'polypeptide(L)'
;LEDLATLLQHGDAVVCNAGTILLDALVNDRPSVCVLYDEGAPPGESWAAKNVIGEHYRELAESGAFATAESFEGVVAGIDRALANPSELTEERRRAVRNVVGEVDGHAAERVVEAIVSAV
;
A
#
# COMPACT_ATOMS: atom_id res chain seq x y z
N LEU A 1 -6.92 10.06 -12.44
CA LEU A 1 -7.02 8.70 -11.83
C LEU A 1 -6.35 7.66 -12.72
N GLU A 2 -6.56 7.67 -14.04
CA GLU A 2 -5.84 6.79 -14.97
C GLU A 2 -4.32 6.87 -14.85
N ASP A 3 -3.75 8.08 -14.77
CA ASP A 3 -2.30 8.24 -14.62
C ASP A 3 -1.77 7.58 -13.34
N LEU A 4 -2.51 7.70 -12.22
CA LEU A 4 -2.13 7.09 -10.95
C LEU A 4 -2.20 5.56 -11.04
N ALA A 5 -3.27 5.01 -11.62
CA ALA A 5 -3.39 3.57 -11.82
C ALA A 5 -2.27 3.03 -12.71
N THR A 6 -1.93 3.75 -13.78
CA THR A 6 -0.82 3.43 -14.68
C THR A 6 0.51 3.41 -13.93
N LEU A 7 0.78 4.43 -13.09
CA LEU A 7 1.99 4.47 -12.29
C LEU A 7 2.07 3.30 -11.30
N LEU A 8 0.97 2.93 -10.66
CA LEU A 8 0.92 1.80 -9.72
C LEU A 8 1.07 0.43 -10.42
N GLN A 9 0.65 0.32 -11.68
CA GLN A 9 0.80 -0.90 -12.48
C GLN A 9 2.20 -1.08 -13.08
N HIS A 10 2.98 0.00 -13.18
CA HIS A 10 4.25 -0.01 -13.91
C HIS A 10 5.46 0.43 -13.09
N GLY A 11 5.26 1.03 -11.91
CA GLY A 11 6.35 1.34 -10.99
C GLY A 11 7.03 0.08 -10.45
N ASP A 12 8.33 0.15 -10.19
CA ASP A 12 9.10 -0.95 -9.62
C ASP A 12 8.98 -1.02 -8.08
N ALA A 13 8.72 0.12 -7.45
CA ALA A 13 8.46 0.23 -6.01
C ALA A 13 7.56 1.45 -5.72
N VAL A 14 6.77 1.37 -4.64
CA VAL A 14 5.90 2.45 -4.18
C VAL A 14 6.35 2.94 -2.81
N VAL A 15 6.65 4.24 -2.70
CA VAL A 15 6.94 4.89 -1.43
C VAL A 15 5.75 5.74 -1.07
N CYS A 16 5.14 5.46 0.08
CA CYS A 16 3.97 6.20 0.54
C CYS A 16 3.89 6.19 2.07
N ASN A 17 3.05 7.06 2.63
CA ASN A 17 2.66 6.96 4.03
C ASN A 17 1.62 5.84 4.20
N ALA A 18 1.29 5.52 5.45
CA ALA A 18 0.16 4.67 5.78
C ALA A 18 -1.16 5.31 5.30
N GLY A 19 -1.68 4.79 4.18
CA GLY A 19 -2.88 5.27 3.51
C GLY A 19 -3.33 4.29 2.42
N THR A 20 -4.40 4.60 1.72
CA THR A 20 -5.02 3.66 0.76
C THR A 20 -4.15 3.38 -0.46
N ILE A 21 -3.26 4.30 -0.86
CA ILE A 21 -2.29 4.07 -1.94
C ILE A 21 -1.40 2.86 -1.65
N LEU A 22 -1.10 2.58 -0.37
CA LEU A 22 -0.36 1.39 0.00
C LEU A 22 -1.14 0.13 -0.40
N LEU A 23 -2.45 0.07 -0.11
CA LEU A 23 -3.30 -1.05 -0.52
C LEU A 23 -3.34 -1.19 -2.04
N ASP A 24 -3.48 -0.09 -2.78
CA ASP A 24 -3.46 -0.12 -4.25
C ASP A 24 -2.14 -0.66 -4.78
N ALA A 25 -1.01 -0.33 -4.15
CA ALA A 25 0.30 -0.89 -4.48
C ALA A 25 0.36 -2.41 -4.21
N LEU A 26 -0.17 -2.87 -3.07
CA LEU A 26 -0.20 -4.31 -2.75
C LEU A 26 -1.09 -5.09 -3.73
N VAL A 27 -2.25 -4.53 -4.11
CA VAL A 27 -3.16 -5.11 -5.11
C VAL A 27 -2.44 -5.30 -6.45
N ASN A 28 -1.56 -4.38 -6.83
CA ASN A 28 -0.73 -4.46 -8.03
C ASN A 28 0.54 -5.31 -7.86
N ASP A 29 0.68 -6.05 -6.76
CA ASP A 29 1.87 -6.83 -6.36
C ASP A 29 3.17 -6.02 -6.39
N ARG A 30 3.10 -4.76 -5.95
CA ARG A 30 4.26 -3.85 -5.93
C ARG A 30 4.95 -3.85 -4.58
N PRO A 31 6.28 -4.04 -4.53
CA PRO A 31 7.07 -3.73 -3.35
C PRO A 31 6.77 -2.31 -2.85
N SER A 32 6.53 -2.18 -1.56
CA SER A 32 6.12 -0.91 -0.97
C SER A 32 6.94 -0.58 0.28
N VAL A 33 7.24 0.71 0.46
CA VAL A 33 7.93 1.26 1.63
C VAL A 33 7.00 2.27 2.30
N CYS A 34 6.52 1.91 3.48
CA CYS A 34 5.65 2.73 4.31
C CYS A 34 6.50 3.67 5.17
N VAL A 35 6.38 4.97 4.91
CA VAL A 35 7.09 6.02 5.66
C VAL A 35 6.39 6.28 6.99
N LEU A 36 7.14 6.15 8.08
CA LEU A 36 6.68 6.32 9.46
C LEU A 36 7.40 7.45 10.21
N TYR A 37 8.16 8.29 9.50
CA TYR A 37 8.84 9.44 10.07
C TYR A 37 8.33 10.75 9.45
N ASP A 38 8.42 11.82 10.22
CA ASP A 38 8.00 13.15 9.80
C ASP A 38 9.24 14.06 9.64
N GLU A 39 9.74 14.19 8.41
CA GLU A 39 10.84 15.10 8.12
C GLU A 39 10.42 16.55 8.41
N GLY A 40 11.17 17.23 9.28
CA GLY A 40 10.92 18.63 9.63
C GLY A 40 9.72 18.87 10.58
N ALA A 41 9.16 17.82 11.19
CA ALA A 41 8.10 18.00 12.18
C ALA A 41 8.60 18.66 13.49
N PRO A 42 7.72 19.38 14.22
CA PRO A 42 8.04 19.90 15.55
C PRO A 42 8.45 18.79 16.53
N PRO A 43 9.33 19.08 17.50
CA PRO A 43 9.69 18.10 18.53
C PRO A 43 8.47 17.54 19.26
N GLY A 44 8.39 16.20 19.34
CA GLY A 44 7.30 15.49 20.01
C GLY A 44 6.12 15.12 19.11
N GLU A 45 6.11 15.55 17.85
CA GLU A 45 5.13 15.08 16.86
C GLU A 45 5.60 13.80 16.15
N SER A 46 4.63 12.99 15.75
CA SER A 46 4.83 11.69 15.11
C SER A 46 3.61 11.29 14.26
N TRP A 47 3.18 12.20 13.39
CA TRP A 47 1.99 12.04 12.56
C TRP A 47 2.08 10.83 11.63
N ALA A 48 3.21 10.64 10.95
CA ALA A 48 3.43 9.49 10.08
C ALA A 48 3.31 8.16 10.84
N ALA A 49 3.95 8.05 12.01
CA ALA A 49 3.85 6.88 12.86
C ALA A 49 2.41 6.67 13.40
N LYS A 50 1.69 7.75 13.74
CA LYS A 50 0.31 7.67 14.23
C LYS A 50 -0.67 7.08 13.20
N ASN A 51 -0.37 7.19 11.91
CA ASN A 51 -1.23 6.65 10.85
C ASN A 51 -1.33 5.11 10.85
N VAL A 52 -0.42 4.39 11.51
CA VAL A 52 -0.45 2.92 11.59
C VAL A 52 -1.03 2.37 12.90
N ILE A 53 -1.39 3.24 13.86
CA ILE A 53 -1.77 2.82 15.22
C ILE A 53 -3.26 2.44 15.32
N GLY A 54 -4.10 2.95 14.42
CA GLY A 54 -5.55 2.70 14.48
C GLY A 54 -5.90 1.23 14.26
N GLU A 55 -6.96 0.74 14.92
CA GLU A 55 -7.43 -0.66 14.79
C GLU A 55 -7.67 -1.07 13.32
N HIS A 56 -8.18 -0.14 12.50
CA HIS A 56 -8.41 -0.35 11.07
C HIS A 56 -7.13 -0.70 10.29
N TYR A 57 -5.95 -0.36 10.80
CA TYR A 57 -4.66 -0.58 10.16
C TYR A 57 -3.90 -1.78 10.75
N ARG A 58 -4.32 -2.29 11.93
CA ARG A 58 -3.59 -3.31 12.68
C ARG A 58 -3.27 -4.54 11.85
N GLU A 59 -4.26 -5.08 11.14
CA GLU A 59 -4.07 -6.25 10.28
C GLU A 59 -3.07 -6.00 9.16
N LEU A 60 -3.10 -4.80 8.56
CA LEU A 60 -2.18 -4.43 7.49
C LEU A 60 -0.75 -4.24 8.03
N ALA A 61 -0.58 -3.58 9.17
CA ALA A 61 0.72 -3.43 9.83
C ALA A 61 1.35 -4.78 10.24
N GLU A 62 0.54 -5.72 10.72
CA GLU A 62 0.98 -7.06 11.15
C GLU A 62 1.23 -8.02 9.97
N SER A 63 0.82 -7.67 8.74
CA SER A 63 0.80 -8.57 7.59
C SER A 63 2.19 -8.99 7.07
N GLY A 64 3.21 -8.16 7.32
CA GLY A 64 4.55 -8.30 6.74
C GLY A 64 4.63 -8.00 5.24
N ALA A 65 3.60 -7.41 4.64
CA ALA A 65 3.49 -7.25 3.19
C ALA A 65 4.32 -6.09 2.58
N PHE A 66 4.91 -5.24 3.42
CA PHE A 66 5.66 -4.06 2.99
C PHE A 66 6.75 -3.72 4.02
N ALA A 67 7.75 -2.96 3.60
CA ALA A 67 8.77 -2.43 4.50
C ALA A 67 8.23 -1.19 5.22
N THR A 68 8.68 -0.95 6.45
CA THR A 68 8.47 0.31 7.17
C THR A 68 9.78 1.08 7.27
N ALA A 69 9.70 2.40 7.24
CA ALA A 69 10.87 3.27 7.31
C ALA A 69 10.66 4.39 8.34
N GLU A 70 11.50 4.41 9.37
CA GLU A 70 11.50 5.42 10.44
C GLU A 70 12.55 6.52 10.22
N SER A 71 13.21 6.53 9.06
CA SER A 71 14.13 7.59 8.63
C SER A 71 14.25 7.62 7.10
N PHE A 72 14.87 8.68 6.57
CA PHE A 72 15.17 8.78 5.14
C PHE A 72 16.11 7.67 4.66
N GLU A 73 17.13 7.32 5.45
CA GLU A 73 18.02 6.20 5.16
C GLU A 73 17.25 4.86 5.15
N GLY A 74 16.27 4.71 6.03
CA GLY A 74 15.35 3.58 6.02
C GLY A 74 14.53 3.49 4.73
N VAL A 75 14.10 4.64 4.19
CA VAL A 75 13.41 4.70 2.89
C VAL A 75 14.33 4.25 1.77
N VAL A 76 15.55 4.79 1.70
CA VAL A 76 16.54 4.42 0.67
C VAL A 76 16.85 2.93 0.74
N ALA A 77 17.12 2.39 1.93
CA ALA A 77 17.39 0.96 2.11
C ALA A 77 16.19 0.08 1.73
N GLY A 78 14.97 0.53 2.02
CA GLY A 78 13.75 -0.14 1.61
C GLY A 78 13.58 -0.21 0.09
N ILE A 79 13.88 0.89 -0.60
CA ILE A 79 13.86 0.96 -2.08
C ILE A 79 14.93 0.03 -2.66
N ASP A 80 16.17 0.09 -2.17
CA ASP A 80 17.26 -0.76 -2.68
C ASP A 80 16.93 -2.25 -2.56
N ARG A 81 16.35 -2.66 -1.41
CA ARG A 81 15.88 -4.04 -1.20
C ARG A 81 14.76 -4.42 -2.16
N ALA A 82 13.77 -3.54 -2.33
CA ALA A 82 12.66 -3.74 -3.25
C ALA A 82 13.13 -3.92 -4.71
N LEU A 83 14.08 -3.12 -5.16
CA LEU A 83 14.64 -3.20 -6.50
C LEU A 83 15.53 -4.44 -6.69
N ALA A 84 16.28 -4.83 -5.65
CA ALA A 84 17.14 -6.01 -5.70
C ALA A 84 16.36 -7.34 -5.70
N ASN A 85 15.24 -7.40 -4.98
CA ASN A 85 14.41 -8.60 -4.89
C ASN A 85 12.90 -8.27 -4.83
N PRO A 86 12.28 -7.87 -5.96
CA PRO A 86 10.89 -7.41 -5.96
C PRO A 86 9.88 -8.50 -5.55
N SER A 87 10.23 -9.77 -5.71
CA SER A 87 9.39 -10.92 -5.34
C SER A 87 9.45 -11.28 -3.85
N GLU A 88 10.33 -10.66 -3.06
CA GLU A 88 10.63 -11.10 -1.68
C GLU A 88 9.39 -11.24 -0.80
N LEU A 89 8.44 -10.30 -0.94
CA LEU A 89 7.21 -10.25 -0.11
C LEU A 89 5.94 -10.57 -0.92
N THR A 90 6.04 -11.21 -2.08
CA THR A 90 4.88 -11.47 -2.95
C THR A 90 3.79 -12.27 -2.24
N GLU A 91 4.15 -13.28 -1.44
CA GLU A 91 3.16 -14.11 -0.75
C GLU A 91 2.49 -13.38 0.42
N GLU A 92 3.25 -12.55 1.13
CA GLU A 92 2.77 -11.64 2.16
C GLU A 92 1.78 -10.64 1.57
N ARG A 93 2.14 -10.00 0.44
CA ARG A 93 1.25 -9.07 -0.29
C ARG A 93 -0.04 -9.74 -0.72
N ARG A 94 0.05 -10.91 -1.36
CA ARG A 94 -1.13 -11.68 -1.78
C ARG A 94 -2.05 -12.04 -0.62
N ARG A 95 -1.47 -12.43 0.53
CA ARG A 95 -2.24 -12.73 1.75
C ARG A 95 -2.90 -11.47 2.31
N ALA A 96 -2.16 -10.38 2.43
CA ALA A 96 -2.69 -9.11 2.92
C ALA A 96 -3.84 -8.59 2.04
N VAL A 97 -3.69 -8.63 0.72
CA VAL A 97 -4.73 -8.23 -0.24
C VAL A 97 -5.99 -9.07 -0.05
N ARG A 98 -5.87 -10.40 0.00
CA ARG A 98 -7.04 -11.28 0.20
C ARG A 98 -7.76 -11.01 1.51
N ASN A 99 -7.03 -10.75 2.59
CA ASN A 99 -7.65 -10.57 3.90
C ASN A 99 -8.24 -9.17 4.10
N VAL A 100 -7.54 -8.13 3.65
CA VAL A 100 -7.91 -6.73 3.91
C VAL A 100 -8.80 -6.14 2.82
N VAL A 101 -8.52 -6.45 1.55
CA VAL A 101 -9.24 -5.89 0.39
C VAL A 101 -10.31 -6.86 -0.11
N GLY A 102 -10.01 -8.16 -0.08
CA GLY A 102 -10.86 -9.20 -0.64
C GLY A 102 -10.51 -9.51 -2.10
N GLU A 103 -11.49 -9.96 -2.87
CA GLU A 103 -11.32 -10.32 -4.28
C GLU A 103 -11.28 -9.06 -5.17
N VAL A 104 -10.24 -8.95 -5.99
CA VAL A 104 -10.07 -7.88 -6.98
C VAL A 104 -10.00 -8.52 -8.36
N ASP A 105 -11.13 -8.55 -9.06
CA ASP A 105 -11.32 -9.22 -10.36
C ASP A 105 -11.36 -8.25 -11.56
N GLY A 106 -11.28 -6.95 -11.30
CA GLY A 106 -11.30 -5.91 -12.33
C GLY A 106 -12.70 -5.58 -12.87
N HIS A 107 -13.77 -6.18 -12.35
CA HIS A 107 -15.14 -6.03 -12.89
C HIS A 107 -16.08 -5.19 -12.01
N ALA A 108 -15.52 -4.35 -11.14
CA ALA A 108 -16.30 -3.54 -10.20
C ALA A 108 -17.24 -2.55 -10.92
N ALA A 109 -16.78 -1.93 -12.00
CA ALA A 109 -17.58 -0.97 -12.76
C ALA A 109 -18.77 -1.64 -13.44
N GLU A 110 -18.57 -2.81 -14.05
CA GLU A 110 -19.59 -3.61 -14.70
C GLU A 110 -20.69 -4.01 -13.72
N ARG A 111 -20.30 -4.50 -12.53
CA ARG A 111 -21.26 -4.85 -11.45
C ARG A 111 -22.10 -3.64 -11.02
N VAL A 112 -21.47 -2.47 -10.87
CA VAL A 112 -22.18 -1.24 -10.49
C VAL A 112 -23.15 -0.82 -11.58
N VAL A 113 -22.73 -0.84 -12.84
CA VAL A 113 -23.59 -0.50 -13.98
C VAL A 113 -24.77 -1.48 -14.09
N GLU A 114 -24.52 -2.78 -13.98
CA GLU A 114 -25.56 -3.81 -14.02
C GLU A 114 -26.59 -3.63 -12.91
N ALA A 115 -26.14 -3.32 -11.69
CA ALA A 115 -27.02 -3.08 -10.55
C ALA A 115 -27.91 -1.84 -10.76
N ILE A 116 -27.37 -0.77 -11.35
CA ILE A 116 -28.15 0.45 -11.65
C ILE A 116 -29.17 0.19 -12.75
N VAL A 117 -28.75 -0.43 -13.86
CA VAL A 117 -29.64 -0.72 -15.01
C VAL A 117 -30.75 -1.69 -14.62
N SER A 118 -30.46 -2.68 -13.77
CA SER A 118 -31.45 -3.68 -13.32
C SER A 118 -32.42 -3.17 -12.26
N ALA A 119 -32.17 -2.00 -11.66
CA ALA A 119 -33.04 -1.39 -10.66
C ALA A 119 -34.15 -0.50 -11.26
N VAL A 120 -34.11 -0.28 -12.57
CA VAL A 120 -35.09 0.48 -13.36
C VAL A 120 -36.05 -0.47 -14.06
#